data_AF-A0AAV0ZU27-F1
#
_entry.id   AF-A0AAV0ZU27-F1
#
_cell.length_a   1.000
_cell.length_b   1.000
_cell.length_c   1.000
_cell.angle_alpha   90.00
_cell.angle_beta   90.00
_cell.angle_gamma   90.00
#
_symmetry.space_group_name_H-M   'P 1'
#
loop_
_entity.id
_entity.type
_entity.pdbx_description
1 polymer ?
#
loop_
_entity_poly.entity_id
_entity_poly.type
_entity_poly.pdbx_seq_one_letter_code
_entity_poly.pdbx_strand_id
1 'polypeptide(L)'
;MFGSNVCWQNAYKNLFAGCSEILATNDKRSRLAWHLSDCFQRDSGRPSFPHCDSKTLIAKCLRNLDDLAHKVYLEFYLETNSICYQLQTHAFKHETERLVTELKNSAQYVEDKLDSIEEKSDCLLQKSKQISESLESVNSHTQLVAQTVKNVEGNIDVVLRYSKSVYEQTTEMRRRRN
;
A
#
# COMPACT_ATOMS: atom_id res chain seq x y z
N MET A 1 2.14 4.37 -34.91
CA MET A 1 2.42 5.76 -34.48
C MET A 1 2.54 5.79 -32.95
N PHE A 2 3.73 5.55 -32.40
CA PHE A 2 4.02 5.64 -30.95
C PHE A 2 5.42 6.22 -30.65
N GLY A 3 6.11 6.78 -31.67
CA GLY A 3 7.48 7.28 -31.55
C GLY A 3 7.62 8.77 -31.22
N SER A 4 6.61 9.57 -31.55
CA SER A 4 6.68 11.04 -31.47
C SER A 4 6.60 11.56 -30.02
N ASN A 5 5.81 10.96 -29.12
CA ASN A 5 5.82 11.39 -27.71
C ASN A 5 7.14 11.02 -27.00
N VAL A 6 7.71 9.85 -27.32
CA VAL A 6 8.92 9.33 -26.67
C VAL A 6 10.17 10.11 -27.08
N CYS A 7 10.32 10.49 -28.37
CA CYS A 7 11.48 11.24 -28.83
C CYS A 7 11.59 12.60 -28.12
N TRP A 8 10.48 13.34 -28.08
CA TRP A 8 10.41 14.67 -27.49
C TRP A 8 10.58 14.62 -25.96
N GLN A 9 9.95 13.64 -25.31
CA GLN A 9 10.18 13.41 -23.88
C GLN A 9 11.62 13.02 -23.58
N ASN A 10 12.27 12.19 -24.41
CA ASN A 10 13.67 11.82 -24.21
C ASN A 10 14.61 13.00 -24.47
N ALA A 11 14.33 13.83 -25.47
CA ALA A 11 15.06 15.07 -25.71
C ALA A 11 15.04 15.99 -24.48
N TYR A 12 13.91 16.04 -23.77
CA TYR A 12 13.78 16.75 -22.50
C TYR A 12 14.45 16.01 -21.32
N LYS A 13 14.16 14.72 -21.12
CA LYS A 13 14.68 13.90 -20.00
C LYS A 13 16.19 13.74 -20.02
N ASN A 14 16.81 13.65 -21.20
CA ASN A 14 18.26 13.49 -21.36
C ASN A 14 19.06 14.69 -20.83
N LEU A 15 18.42 15.82 -20.53
CA LEU A 15 19.08 16.94 -19.86
C LEU A 15 18.99 16.91 -18.32
N PHE A 16 18.19 16.01 -17.71
CA PHE A 16 18.00 15.84 -16.24
C PHE A 16 17.80 17.13 -15.42
N ALA A 17 17.49 18.23 -16.09
CA ALA A 17 17.54 19.59 -15.59
C ALA A 17 16.19 20.26 -15.84
N GLY A 18 15.73 21.09 -14.92
CA GLY A 18 14.56 21.94 -15.18
C GLY A 18 14.85 22.92 -16.33
N CYS A 19 13.81 23.44 -16.98
CA CYS A 19 14.01 24.42 -18.07
C CYS A 19 14.82 25.64 -17.64
N SER A 20 14.76 26.02 -16.36
CA SER A 20 15.61 27.07 -15.80
C SER A 20 17.11 26.81 -15.99
N GLU A 21 17.55 25.56 -15.90
CA GLU A 21 18.94 25.16 -16.10
C GLU A 21 19.25 24.88 -17.58
N ILE A 22 18.32 24.28 -18.32
CA ILE A 22 18.48 24.03 -19.76
C ILE A 22 18.63 25.34 -20.53
N LEU A 23 17.86 26.35 -20.16
CA LEU A 23 17.85 27.66 -20.82
C LEU A 23 18.91 28.61 -20.24
N ALA A 24 19.65 28.21 -19.20
CA ALA A 24 20.67 29.04 -18.56
C ALA A 24 21.89 29.30 -19.45
N THR A 25 22.18 28.41 -20.41
CA THR A 25 23.31 28.58 -21.34
C THR A 25 22.87 28.42 -22.78
N ASN A 26 23.47 29.22 -23.66
CA ASN A 26 23.22 29.12 -25.10
C ASN A 26 23.58 27.74 -25.66
N ASP A 27 24.59 27.06 -25.12
CA ASP A 27 24.94 25.70 -25.55
C ASP A 27 23.81 24.70 -25.23
N LYS A 28 23.30 24.67 -23.99
CA LYS A 28 22.21 23.78 -23.58
C LYS A 28 20.92 24.06 -24.36
N ARG A 29 20.55 25.34 -24.53
CA ARG A 29 19.42 25.75 -25.38
C ARG A 29 19.59 25.28 -26.82
N SER A 30 20.76 25.49 -27.40
CA SER A 30 21.05 25.09 -28.79
C SER A 30 21.01 23.58 -28.99
N ARG A 31 21.44 22.80 -27.99
CA ARG A 31 21.34 21.33 -28.01
C ARG A 31 19.91 20.83 -27.86
N LEU A 32 19.10 21.46 -27.01
CA LEU A 32 17.68 21.13 -26.94
C LEU A 32 17.01 21.40 -28.30
N ALA A 33 17.25 22.57 -28.91
CA ALA A 33 16.76 22.88 -30.25
C ALA A 33 17.18 21.83 -31.29
N TRP A 34 18.43 21.38 -31.24
CA TRP A 34 18.94 20.32 -32.12
C TRP A 34 18.15 19.02 -31.96
N HIS A 35 17.95 18.55 -30.73
CA HIS A 35 17.21 17.32 -30.46
C HIS A 35 15.73 17.43 -30.85
N LEU A 36 15.09 18.57 -30.60
CA LEU A 36 13.70 18.82 -31.02
C LEU A 36 13.57 18.81 -32.55
N SER A 37 14.51 19.45 -33.24
CA SER A 37 14.57 19.45 -34.71
C SER A 37 14.75 18.05 -35.28
N ASP A 38 15.66 17.27 -34.70
CA ASP A 38 15.93 15.88 -35.08
C ASP A 38 14.71 14.97 -34.85
N CYS A 39 14.00 15.15 -33.73
CA CYS A 39 12.72 14.48 -33.49
C CYS A 39 11.68 14.83 -34.56
N PHE A 40 11.53 16.12 -34.89
CA PHE A 40 10.59 16.55 -35.92
C PHE A 40 10.93 16.01 -37.33
N GLN A 41 12.21 15.98 -37.71
CA GLN A 41 12.64 15.39 -38.98
C GLN A 41 12.26 13.91 -39.06
N ARG A 42 12.53 13.14 -38.00
CA ARG A 42 12.14 11.72 -37.92
C ARG A 42 10.62 11.53 -37.98
N ASP A 43 9.87 12.34 -37.23
CA ASP A 43 8.40 12.26 -37.18
C ASP A 43 7.77 12.62 -38.54
N SER A 44 8.43 13.46 -39.33
CA SER A 44 7.99 13.85 -40.69
C SER A 44 8.52 12.92 -41.80
N GLY A 45 9.22 11.83 -41.45
CA GLY A 45 9.77 10.87 -42.42
C GLY A 45 10.98 11.38 -43.21
N ARG A 46 11.62 12.45 -42.74
CA ARG A 46 12.82 13.04 -43.33
C ARG A 46 14.10 12.47 -42.69
N PRO A 47 15.26 12.63 -43.34
CA PRO A 47 16.54 12.22 -42.76
C PRO A 47 16.77 12.88 -41.38
N SER A 48 17.24 12.09 -40.42
CA SER A 48 17.63 12.58 -39.11
C SER A 48 18.80 13.56 -39.21
N PHE A 49 18.95 14.42 -38.20
CA PHE A 49 20.14 15.26 -38.10
C PHE A 49 21.39 14.40 -37.93
N PRO A 50 22.55 14.87 -38.40
CA PRO A 50 23.81 14.17 -38.18
C PRO A 50 24.10 14.05 -36.68
N HIS A 51 24.94 13.09 -36.31
CA HIS A 51 25.34 12.97 -34.91
C HIS A 51 26.15 14.21 -34.47
N CYS A 52 25.76 14.82 -33.35
CA CYS A 52 26.46 15.94 -32.73
C CYS A 52 26.82 15.58 -31.28
N ASP A 53 28.12 15.34 -31.03
CA ASP A 53 28.61 14.92 -29.72
C ASP A 53 28.48 16.03 -28.65
N SER A 54 28.28 15.63 -27.39
CA SER A 54 28.09 16.56 -26.26
C SER A 54 29.31 17.43 -25.95
N LYS A 55 30.52 16.97 -26.30
CA LYS A 55 31.78 17.70 -26.15
C LYS A 55 32.11 18.57 -27.36
N THR A 56 31.43 18.35 -28.49
CA THR A 56 31.61 19.14 -29.70
C THR A 56 30.83 20.45 -29.59
N LEU A 57 31.47 21.57 -29.91
CA LEU A 57 30.79 22.87 -29.98
C LEU A 57 29.62 22.80 -30.97
N ILE A 58 28.42 23.18 -30.53
CA ILE A 58 27.20 23.10 -31.34
C ILE A 58 27.33 23.86 -32.67
N ALA A 59 28.08 24.97 -32.68
CA ALA A 59 28.38 25.73 -33.90
C ALA A 59 29.07 24.90 -34.99
N LYS A 60 29.88 23.89 -34.64
CA LYS A 60 30.50 22.98 -35.61
C LYS A 60 29.46 22.05 -36.23
N CYS A 61 28.50 21.57 -35.44
CA CYS A 61 27.42 20.73 -35.93
C CYS A 61 26.49 21.50 -36.87
N LEU A 62 26.18 22.75 -36.55
CA LEU A 62 25.33 23.62 -37.36
C LEU A 62 25.91 23.94 -38.75
N ARG A 63 27.24 24.00 -38.88
CA ARG A 63 27.92 24.23 -40.16
C ARG A 63 27.80 23.06 -41.13
N ASN A 64 27.51 21.86 -40.62
CA ASN A 64 27.38 20.65 -41.44
C ASN A 64 25.93 20.36 -41.85
N LEU A 65 24.98 21.21 -41.45
CA LEU A 65 23.59 21.10 -41.87
C LEU A 65 23.42 21.68 -43.28
N ASP A 66 22.58 21.04 -44.09
CA ASP A 66 22.07 21.65 -45.31
C ASP A 66 21.10 22.81 -45.00
N ASP A 67 20.79 23.63 -46.00
CA ASP A 67 19.96 24.83 -45.83
C ASP A 67 18.56 24.54 -45.27
N LEU A 68 17.98 23.39 -45.62
CA LEU A 68 16.65 23.01 -45.13
C LEU A 68 16.72 22.59 -43.67
N ALA A 69 17.67 21.73 -43.31
CA ALA A 69 17.89 21.30 -41.94
C ALA A 69 18.27 22.49 -41.04
N HIS A 70 19.04 23.44 -41.55
CA HIS A 70 19.40 24.67 -40.83
C HIS A 70 18.16 25.55 -40.56
N LYS A 71 17.22 25.67 -41.51
CA LYS A 71 15.96 26.40 -41.31
C LYS A 71 15.09 25.75 -40.25
N VAL A 72 14.91 24.42 -40.32
CA VAL A 72 14.17 23.66 -39.29
C VAL A 72 14.81 23.87 -37.91
N TYR A 73 16.14 23.79 -37.83
CA TYR A 73 16.86 24.09 -36.60
C TYR A 73 16.55 25.48 -36.05
N LEU A 74 16.57 26.50 -36.91
CA LEU A 74 16.31 27.88 -36.52
C LEU A 74 14.89 28.06 -35.97
N GLU A 75 13.89 27.46 -36.60
CA GLU A 75 12.50 27.48 -36.12
C GLU A 75 12.39 26.91 -34.71
N PHE A 76 12.97 25.73 -34.47
CA PHE A 76 12.98 25.14 -33.14
C PHE A 76 13.81 25.94 -32.13
N TYR A 77 14.93 26.52 -32.55
CA TYR A 77 15.79 27.33 -31.67
C TYR A 77 15.06 28.56 -31.13
N LEU A 78 14.27 29.22 -31.99
CA LEU A 78 13.44 30.36 -31.61
C LEU A 78 12.37 29.94 -30.59
N GLU A 79 11.72 28.80 -30.81
CA GLU A 79 10.65 28.28 -29.96
C GLU A 79 11.11 27.46 -28.74
N THR A 80 12.41 27.18 -28.62
CA THR A 80 12.96 26.26 -27.61
C THR A 80 12.54 26.62 -26.19
N ASN A 81 12.47 27.90 -25.85
CA ASN A 81 12.07 28.35 -24.52
C ASN A 81 10.63 27.92 -24.22
N SER A 82 9.71 28.20 -25.16
CA SER A 82 8.29 27.88 -25.05
C SER A 82 8.09 26.36 -24.99
N ILE A 83 8.72 25.63 -25.92
CA ILE A 83 8.63 24.17 -26.01
C ILE A 83 9.18 23.51 -24.73
N CYS A 84 10.29 24.00 -24.19
CA CYS A 84 10.85 23.46 -22.94
C CYS A 84 9.82 23.53 -21.81
N TYR A 85 9.26 24.71 -21.54
CA TYR A 85 8.30 24.86 -20.45
C TYR A 85 7.02 24.04 -20.68
N GLN A 86 6.55 23.93 -21.91
CA GLN A 86 5.42 23.04 -22.24
C GLN A 86 5.73 21.58 -21.93
N LEU A 87 6.91 21.08 -22.32
CA LEU A 87 7.36 19.72 -22.03
C LEU A 87 7.50 19.49 -20.52
N GLN A 88 8.06 20.46 -19.79
CA GLN A 88 8.18 20.42 -18.33
C GLN A 88 6.80 20.35 -17.65
N THR A 89 5.86 21.20 -18.06
CA THR A 89 4.48 21.18 -17.53
C THR A 89 3.78 19.87 -17.83
N HIS A 90 3.92 19.33 -19.05
CA HIS A 90 3.34 18.04 -19.41
C HIS A 90 3.92 16.88 -18.57
N ALA A 91 5.25 16.85 -18.42
CA ALA A 91 5.92 15.84 -17.60
C ALA A 91 5.49 15.94 -16.12
N PHE A 92 5.43 17.16 -15.58
CA PHE A 92 4.98 17.41 -14.22
C PHE A 92 3.52 16.98 -14.01
N LYS A 93 2.63 17.33 -14.94
CA LYS A 93 1.22 16.93 -14.91
C LYS A 93 1.08 15.42 -14.90
N HIS A 94 1.75 14.72 -15.81
CA HIS A 94 1.69 13.26 -15.91
C HIS A 94 2.16 12.57 -14.63
N GLU A 95 3.32 12.98 -14.08
CA GLU A 95 3.82 12.42 -12.83
C GLU A 95 2.91 12.74 -11.64
N THR A 96 2.33 13.94 -11.61
CA THR A 96 1.36 14.33 -10.57
C THR A 96 0.09 13.47 -10.65
N GLU A 97 -0.47 13.27 -11.85
CA GLU A 97 -1.65 12.42 -12.06
C GLU A 97 -1.38 10.97 -11.62
N ARG A 98 -0.19 10.43 -11.96
CA ARG A 98 0.24 9.10 -11.52
C ARG A 98 0.30 9.02 -9.99
N LEU A 99 1.01 9.94 -9.34
CA LEU A 99 1.19 9.94 -7.88
C LEU A 99 -0.12 10.15 -7.14
N VAL A 100 -1.00 11.04 -7.61
CA VAL A 100 -2.34 11.24 -7.02
C VAL A 100 -3.19 9.97 -7.15
N THR A 101 -3.11 9.28 -8.29
CA THR A 101 -3.83 8.02 -8.50
C THR A 101 -3.32 6.92 -7.59
N GLU A 102 -1.99 6.78 -7.46
CA GLU A 102 -1.36 5.82 -6.54
C GLU A 102 -1.74 6.11 -5.08
N LEU A 103 -1.72 7.37 -4.67
CA LEU A 103 -2.13 7.79 -3.33
C LEU A 103 -3.60 7.47 -3.06
N LYS A 104 -4.50 7.79 -4.00
CA LYS A 104 -5.92 7.45 -3.91
C LYS A 104 -6.12 5.95 -3.72
N ASN A 105 -5.46 5.14 -4.54
CA ASN A 105 -5.58 3.67 -4.48
C ASN A 105 -5.06 3.12 -3.15
N SER A 106 -3.95 3.66 -2.65
CA SER A 106 -3.41 3.26 -1.34
C SER A 106 -4.33 3.68 -0.18
N ALA A 107 -4.96 4.85 -0.26
CA ALA A 107 -5.91 5.32 0.75
C ALA A 107 -7.15 4.42 0.80
N GLN A 108 -7.73 4.10 -0.37
CA GLN A 108 -8.85 3.16 -0.47
C GLN A 108 -8.49 1.79 0.09
N TYR A 109 -7.30 1.28 -0.24
CA TYR A 109 -6.84 0.00 0.29
C TYR A 109 -6.74 0.01 1.83
N VAL A 110 -6.29 1.10 2.43
CA VAL A 110 -6.23 1.23 3.90
C VAL A 110 -7.63 1.32 4.50
N GLU A 111 -8.54 2.07 3.89
CA GLU A 111 -9.95 2.15 4.28
C GLU A 111 -10.60 0.75 4.29
N ASP A 112 -10.50 0.01 3.19
CA ASP A 112 -11.04 -1.36 3.09
C ASP A 112 -10.46 -2.32 4.16
N LYS A 113 -9.20 -2.10 4.56
CA LYS A 113 -8.57 -2.88 5.64
C LYS A 113 -9.05 -2.48 7.01
N LEU A 114 -9.32 -1.20 7.25
CA LEU A 114 -9.91 -0.72 8.50
C LEU A 114 -11.33 -1.25 8.67
N ASP A 115 -12.16 -1.21 7.62
CA ASP A 115 -13.51 -1.79 7.63
C ASP A 115 -13.48 -3.28 7.98
N SER A 116 -12.54 -4.04 7.39
CA SER A 116 -12.37 -5.47 7.71
C SER A 116 -11.88 -5.70 9.15
N ILE A 117 -11.10 -4.79 9.72
CA ILE A 117 -10.66 -4.85 11.11
C ILE A 117 -11.85 -4.56 12.05
N GLU A 118 -12.67 -3.56 11.73
CA GLU A 118 -13.87 -3.21 12.49
C GLU A 118 -14.83 -4.39 12.57
N GLU A 119 -15.18 -5.00 11.42
CA GLU A 119 -16.08 -6.17 11.38
C GLU A 119 -15.56 -7.34 12.23
N LYS A 120 -14.25 -7.61 12.14
CA LYS A 120 -13.62 -8.67 12.95
C LYS A 120 -13.59 -8.33 14.43
N SER A 121 -13.38 -7.06 14.77
CA SER A 121 -13.41 -6.59 16.16
C SER A 121 -14.79 -6.79 16.77
N ASP A 122 -15.86 -6.45 16.04
CA ASP A 122 -17.24 -6.66 16.49
C ASP A 122 -17.57 -8.14 16.68
N CYS A 123 -17.13 -8.99 15.75
CA CYS A 123 -17.26 -10.45 15.89
C CYS A 123 -16.52 -10.98 17.13
N LEU A 124 -15.32 -10.48 17.41
CA LEU A 124 -14.56 -10.85 18.61
C LEU A 124 -15.25 -10.39 19.89
N LEU A 125 -15.80 -9.17 19.92
CA LEU A 125 -16.57 -8.65 21.05
C LEU A 125 -17.81 -9.51 21.33
N GLN A 126 -18.55 -9.88 20.28
CA GLN A 126 -19.72 -10.75 20.40
C GLN A 126 -19.35 -12.13 20.95
N LYS A 127 -18.28 -12.75 20.43
CA LYS A 127 -17.80 -14.05 20.93
C LYS A 127 -17.31 -13.96 22.38
N SER A 128 -16.64 -12.87 22.75
CA SER A 128 -16.20 -12.62 24.13
C SER A 128 -17.40 -12.57 25.09
N LYS A 129 -18.48 -11.88 24.69
CA LYS A 129 -19.74 -11.84 25.46
C LYS A 129 -20.34 -13.24 25.66
N GLN A 130 -20.41 -14.05 24.60
CA GLN A 130 -20.92 -15.43 24.69
C GLN A 130 -20.07 -16.31 25.62
N ILE A 131 -18.74 -16.13 25.61
CA ILE A 131 -17.85 -16.83 26.54
C ILE A 131 -18.12 -16.40 27.98
N SER A 132 -18.32 -15.10 28.23
CA SER A 132 -18.67 -14.59 29.56
C SER A 132 -19.97 -15.19 30.08
N GLU A 133 -21.02 -15.20 29.26
CA GLU A 133 -22.32 -15.81 29.60
C GLU A 133 -22.18 -17.33 29.88
N SER A 134 -21.36 -18.02 29.08
CA SER A 134 -21.05 -19.44 29.29
C SER A 134 -20.32 -19.68 30.61
N LEU A 135 -19.37 -18.80 30.97
CA LEU A 135 -18.61 -18.89 32.21
C LEU A 135 -19.51 -18.66 33.44
N GLU A 136 -20.46 -17.72 33.37
CA GLU A 136 -21.47 -17.52 34.41
C GLU A 136 -22.31 -18.78 34.63
N SER A 137 -22.77 -19.41 33.55
CA SER A 137 -23.54 -20.67 33.63
C SER A 137 -22.71 -21.80 34.27
N VAL A 138 -21.44 -21.97 33.88
CA VAL A 138 -20.54 -22.96 34.47
C VAL A 138 -20.32 -22.69 35.96
N ASN A 139 -20.18 -21.42 36.35
CA ASN A 139 -20.04 -21.04 37.75
C ASN A 139 -21.30 -21.40 38.56
N SER A 140 -22.51 -21.11 38.05
CA SER A 140 -23.76 -21.53 38.68
C SER A 140 -23.88 -23.04 38.81
N HIS A 141 -23.51 -23.80 37.78
CA HIS A 141 -23.49 -25.27 37.84
C HIS A 141 -22.49 -25.78 38.89
N THR A 142 -21.31 -25.17 38.98
CA THR A 142 -20.29 -25.53 39.97
C THR A 142 -20.80 -25.29 41.40
N GLN A 143 -21.52 -24.19 41.64
CA GLN A 143 -22.16 -23.91 42.94
C GLN A 143 -23.24 -24.94 43.28
N LEU A 144 -24.09 -25.32 42.32
CA LEU A 144 -25.09 -26.37 42.49
C LEU A 144 -24.46 -27.73 42.83
N VAL A 145 -23.37 -28.08 42.14
CA VAL A 145 -22.61 -29.31 42.42
C VAL A 145 -22.03 -29.26 43.84
N ALA A 146 -21.39 -28.16 44.24
CA ALA A 146 -20.85 -28.01 45.59
C ALA A 146 -21.92 -28.14 46.69
N GLN A 147 -23.11 -27.58 46.46
CA GLN A 147 -24.23 -27.71 47.41
C GLN A 147 -24.79 -29.13 47.45
N THR A 148 -24.88 -29.80 46.30
CA THR A 148 -25.30 -31.19 46.21
C THR A 148 -24.33 -32.11 46.96
N VAL A 149 -23.02 -31.89 46.81
CA VAL A 149 -21.98 -32.63 47.53
C VAL A 149 -22.13 -32.45 49.05
N LYS A 150 -22.35 -31.21 49.54
CA LYS A 150 -22.63 -30.97 50.97
C LYS A 150 -23.85 -31.72 51.48
N ASN A 151 -24.93 -31.76 50.71
CA ASN A 151 -26.13 -32.51 51.08
C ASN A 151 -25.86 -34.02 51.14
N VAL A 152 -25.11 -34.56 50.18
CA VAL A 152 -24.71 -35.98 50.17
C VAL A 152 -23.82 -36.30 51.37
N GLU A 153 -22.87 -35.43 51.71
CA GLU A 153 -22.02 -35.58 52.90
C GLU A 153 -22.87 -35.65 54.19
N GLY A 154 -23.85 -34.75 54.34
CA GLY A 154 -24.79 -34.77 55.46
C GLY A 154 -25.62 -36.07 55.52
N ASN A 155 -26.09 -36.57 54.37
CA ASN A 155 -26.81 -37.84 54.31
C ASN A 155 -25.93 -39.03 54.70
N ILE A 156 -24.67 -39.05 54.26
CA ILE A 156 -23.70 -40.09 54.64
C ILE A 156 -23.46 -40.08 56.15
N ASP A 157 -23.30 -38.90 56.77
CA ASP A 157 -23.15 -38.79 58.22
C ASP A 157 -24.35 -39.35 59.00
N VAL A 158 -25.58 -39.08 58.52
CA VAL A 158 -26.81 -39.66 59.10
C VAL A 158 -26.82 -41.18 58.99
N VAL A 159 -26.50 -41.73 57.81
CA VAL A 159 -26.45 -43.19 57.59
C VAL A 159 -25.36 -43.84 58.45
N LEU A 160 -24.20 -43.19 58.62
CA LEU A 160 -23.13 -43.66 59.50
C LEU A 160 -23.58 -43.69 60.96
N ARG A 161 -24.22 -42.63 61.46
CA ARG A 161 -24.77 -42.60 62.83
C ARG A 161 -25.84 -43.66 63.04
N TYR A 162 -26.76 -43.82 62.09
CA TYR A 162 -27.80 -44.84 62.16
C TYR A 162 -27.23 -46.26 62.17
N SER A 163 -26.29 -46.56 61.26
CA SER A 163 -25.64 -47.88 61.20
C SER A 163 -24.86 -48.22 62.47
N LYS A 164 -24.18 -47.24 63.08
CA LYS A 164 -23.53 -47.40 64.39
C LYS A 164 -24.54 -47.75 65.50
N SER A 165 -25.66 -47.03 65.56
CA SER A 165 -26.72 -47.30 66.55
C SER A 165 -27.33 -48.70 66.39
N VAL A 166 -27.61 -49.12 65.14
CA VAL A 166 -28.09 -50.47 64.86
C VAL A 166 -27.07 -51.52 65.29
N TYR A 167 -25.78 -51.30 65.01
CA TYR A 167 -24.71 -52.21 65.42
C TYR A 167 -24.61 -52.35 66.95
N GLU A 168 -24.67 -51.23 67.68
CA GLU A 168 -24.68 -51.19 69.15
C GLU A 168 -25.90 -51.92 69.73
N GLN A 169 -27.11 -51.66 69.21
CA GLN A 169 -28.30 -52.40 69.63
C GLN A 169 -28.19 -53.90 69.37
N THR A 170 -27.71 -54.29 68.18
CA THR A 170 -27.58 -55.70 67.80
C THR A 170 -26.58 -56.44 68.70
N THR A 171 -25.50 -55.78 69.09
CA THR A 171 -24.49 -56.34 70.02
C THR A 171 -24.99 -56.40 71.46
N GLU A 172 -25.75 -55.41 71.94
CA GLU A 172 -26.44 -55.49 73.24
C GLU A 172 -27.47 -56.62 73.30
N MET A 173 -28.31 -56.76 72.27
CA MET A 173 -29.28 -57.87 72.18
C MET A 173 -28.58 -59.23 72.21
N ARG A 174 -27.42 -59.35 71.55
CA ARG A 174 -26.62 -60.57 71.56
C ARG A 174 -26.01 -60.85 72.95
N ARG A 175 -25.56 -59.82 73.67
CA ARG A 175 -25.04 -59.96 75.04
C ARG A 175 -26.12 -60.34 76.05
N ARG A 176 -27.35 -59.83 75.91
CA ARG A 176 -28.49 -60.18 76.79
C ARG A 176 -29.02 -61.60 76.59
N ARG A 177 -28.62 -62.28 75.51
CA ARG A 177 -29.05 -63.65 75.17
C ARG A 177 -28.09 -64.75 75.64
N ASN A 178 -26.89 -64.38 76.11
CA ASN A 178 -25.90 -65.27 76.72
C ASN A 178 -25.89 -65.08 78.23
#